data_AF-A0A090ZHS8-F1
#
_entry.id   AF-A0A090ZHS8-F1
#
_cell.length_a   1.000
_cell.length_b   1.000
_cell.length_c   1.000
_cell.angle_alpha   90.00
_cell.angle_beta   90.00
_cell.angle_gamma   90.00
#
_symmetry.space_group_name_H-M   'P 1'
#
loop_
_entity.id
_entity.type
_entity.pdbx_description
1 polymer ?
#
loop_
_entity_poly.entity_id
_entity_poly.type
_entity_poly.pdbx_seq_one_letter_code
_entity_poly.pdbx_strand_id
1 'polypeptide(L)' 'MLEYVGLGIAMGNGGERLKQGADFITKKASEDGIAYALKKFGII' A
#
# COMPACT_ATOMS: atom_id res chain seq x y z
N MET A 1 -1.64 6.15 -11.66
CA MET A 1 -2.42 4.93 -11.32
C MET A 1 -2.88 4.97 -9.88
N LEU A 2 -1.97 5.07 -8.89
CA LEU A 2 -2.36 5.32 -7.49
C LEU A 2 -3.00 6.70 -7.30
N GLU A 3 -2.58 7.69 -8.09
CA GLU A 3 -3.15 9.05 -8.11
C GLU A 3 -4.63 9.13 -8.56
N TYR A 4 -5.22 8.03 -9.06
CA TYR A 4 -6.60 8.00 -9.57
C TYR A 4 -7.55 7.16 -8.70
N VAL A 5 -7.06 6.55 -7.61
CA VAL A 5 -7.89 5.73 -6.70
C VAL A 5 -8.14 6.48 -5.40
N GLY A 6 -9.20 6.11 -4.68
CA GLY A 6 -9.53 6.74 -3.39
C GLY A 6 -8.58 6.38 -2.24
N LEU A 7 -7.80 5.31 -2.38
CA LEU A 7 -6.76 4.91 -1.44
C LEU A 7 -5.66 4.13 -2.18
N GLY A 8 -4.50 4.75 -2.37
CA GLY A 8 -3.32 4.14 -2.96
C GLY A 8 -2.42 3.49 -1.90
N ILE A 9 -2.16 2.19 -2.02
CA ILE A 9 -1.26 1.45 -1.12
C ILE A 9 -0.03 0.95 -1.90
N ALA A 10 1.16 1.25 -1.37
CA ALA A 10 2.43 0.71 -1.87
C ALA A 10 3.11 -0.18 -0.82
N MET A 11 3.84 -1.21 -1.26
CA MET A 11 4.57 -2.11 -0.36
C MET A 11 5.89 -1.50 0.10
N GLY A 12 6.38 -1.89 1.27
CA GLY A 12 7.64 -1.38 1.82
C GLY A 12 8.88 -1.73 0.99
N ASN A 13 8.81 -2.82 0.22
CA ASN A 13 9.81 -3.19 -0.79
C ASN A 13 9.41 -2.79 -2.22
N GLY A 14 8.40 -1.94 -2.38
CA GLY A 14 7.97 -1.39 -3.65
C GLY A 14 8.93 -0.33 -4.18
N GLY A 15 8.85 -0.05 -5.49
CA GLY A 15 9.68 0.97 -6.13
C GLY A 15 9.40 2.38 -5.61
N GLU A 16 10.43 3.24 -5.62
CA GLU A 16 10.35 4.56 -4.99
C GLU A 16 9.25 5.46 -5.57
N ARG A 17 9.07 5.43 -6.90
CA ARG A 17 8.00 6.18 -7.57
C ARG A 17 6.60 5.74 -7.14
N LEU A 18 6.40 4.45 -6.85
CA LEU A 18 5.12 3.94 -6.36
C LEU A 18 4.86 4.39 -4.93
N LYS A 19 5.89 4.31 -4.07
CA LYS A 19 5.81 4.76 -2.68
C LYS A 19 5.53 6.26 -2.57
N GLN A 20 6.13 7.07 -3.43
CA GLN A 20 5.92 8.53 -3.44
C GLN A 20 4.49 8.92 -3.82
N GLY A 21 3.84 8.15 -4.68
CA GLY A 21 2.45 8.37 -5.09
C GLY A 21 1.41 7.57 -4.30
N ALA A 22 1.79 6.97 -3.17
CA ALA A 22 0.88 6.17 -2.34
C ALA A 22 0.48 6.94 -1.08
N ASP A 23 -0.79 6.84 -0.70
CA ASP A 23 -1.30 7.38 0.56
C ASP A 23 -0.78 6.59 1.77
N PHE A 24 -0.49 5.31 1.56
CA PHE A 24 0.04 4.45 2.60
C PHE A 24 1.10 3.48 2.08
N ILE A 25 2.24 3.47 2.77
CA ILE A 25 3.27 2.45 2.57
C ILE A 25 3.08 1.36 3.62
N THR A 26 2.75 0.15 3.17
CA THR A 26 2.55 -1.01 4.04
C THR A 26 3.84 -1.83 4.22
N LYS A 27 3.74 -2.97 4.91
CA LYS A 27 4.84 -3.93 5.09
C LYS A 27 5.36 -4.48 3.75
N LYS A 28 6.44 -5.26 3.80
CA LYS A 28 6.95 -5.92 2.60
C LYS A 28 5.96 -6.95 2.06
N ALA A 29 6.09 -7.29 0.79
CA ALA A 29 5.28 -8.36 0.18
C ALA A 29 5.46 -9.70 0.88
N SER A 30 6.65 -9.97 1.42
CA SER A 30 6.96 -11.16 2.22
C SER A 30 6.31 -11.18 3.60
N GLU A 31 5.64 -10.11 4.03
CA GLU A 31 5.08 -9.94 5.38
C GLU A 31 3.57 -9.65 5.34
N ASP A 32 2.89 -10.13 4.30
CA ASP A 32 1.44 -9.94 4.10
C ASP A 32 0.98 -8.47 4.12
N GLY A 33 1.81 -7.58 3.56
CA GLY A 33 1.56 -6.13 3.66
C GLY A 33 0.20 -5.67 3.11
N ILE A 34 -0.32 -6.29 2.05
CA ILE A 34 -1.67 -5.94 1.57
C ILE A 34 -2.74 -6.36 2.57
N ALA A 35 -2.70 -7.59 3.09
CA ALA A 35 -3.66 -8.04 4.09
C ALA A 35 -3.60 -7.17 5.37
N TYR A 36 -2.39 -6.77 5.80
CA TYR A 36 -2.22 -5.82 6.90
C TYR A 36 -2.87 -4.46 6.60
N ALA A 37 -2.65 -3.91 5.39
CA ALA A 37 -3.24 -2.64 5.00
C ALA A 37 -4.77 -2.72 4.94
N LEU A 38 -5.33 -3.76 4.30
CA LEU A 38 -6.78 -3.95 4.19
C LEU A 38 -7.45 -4.05 5.57
N LYS A 39 -6.87 -4.81 6.51
CA LYS A 39 -7.36 -4.87 7.91
C LYS A 39 -7.26 -3.52 8.61
N LYS A 40 -6.16 -2.80 8.42
CA LYS A 40 -5.94 -1.48 9.04
C LYS A 40 -6.97 -0.45 8.60
N PHE A 41 -7.38 -0.49 7.34
CA PHE A 41 -8.40 0.40 6.78
C PHE A 41 -9.82 -0.17 6.86
N GLY A 42 -10.02 -1.34 7.49
CA GLY A 42 -11.34 -1.93 7.69
C GLY A 42 -12.03 -2.37 6.40
N ILE A 43 -11.26 -2.69 5.36
CA ILE A 43 -11.78 -3.16 4.07
C ILE A 43 -12.12 -4.66 4.15
N ILE A 44 -11.41 -5.40 5.00
CA ILE A 44 -11.63 -6.82 5.32
C ILE A 44 -11.60 -7.06 6.83
#